data_AF-A0A6N8YEF3-F1
#
_entry.id   AF-A0A6N8YEF3-F1
#
_cell.length_a   1.000
_cell.length_b   1.000
_cell.length_c   1.000
_cell.angle_alpha   90.00
_cell.angle_beta   90.00
_cell.angle_gamma   90.00
#
_symmetry.space_group_name_H-M   'P 1'
#
loop_
_entity.id
_entity.type
_entity.pdbx_description
1 polymer ?
#
loop_
_entity_poly.entity_id
_entity_poly.type
_entity_poly.pdbx_seq_one_letter_code
_entity_poly.pdbx_strand_id
1 'polypeptide(L)'
;MMTQPRQSDAVIVGAGASGAVAAARLAAAGFDVVCLEQGDWTGPADYMSDRPEAELAWVERWNPDPNVRRAPADYPLTGEADVRPVMYNGVGGGLVQWAAMWQ
;
A
#
# COMPACT_ATOMS: atom_id res chain seq x y z
N MET A 1 -29.03 -2.12 -0.95
CA MET A 1 -29.23 -2.65 0.42
C MET A 1 -28.29 -1.89 1.32
N MET A 2 -28.81 -1.03 2.21
CA MET A 2 -27.98 -0.29 3.17
C MET A 2 -27.62 -1.24 4.31
N THR A 3 -26.36 -1.64 4.40
CA THR A 3 -25.83 -2.39 5.54
C THR A 3 -25.85 -1.52 6.79
N GLN A 4 -26.26 -2.08 7.92
CA GLN A 4 -26.16 -1.37 9.19
C GLN A 4 -24.69 -1.04 9.50
N PRO A 5 -24.41 0.12 10.13
CA PRO A 5 -23.05 0.48 10.50
C PRO A 5 -22.49 -0.55 11.47
N ARG A 6 -21.32 -1.11 11.13
CA ARG A 6 -20.56 -1.99 12.04
C ARG A 6 -19.99 -1.14 13.17
N GLN A 7 -20.29 -1.53 14.41
CA GLN A 7 -19.64 -0.97 15.58
C GLN A 7 -18.31 -1.71 15.82
N SER A 8 -17.26 -0.99 16.22
CA SER A 8 -15.92 -1.52 16.51
C SER A 8 -15.24 -0.67 17.56
N ASP A 9 -14.28 -1.22 18.30
CA ASP A 9 -13.50 -0.48 19.30
C ASP A 9 -12.48 0.47 18.66
N ALA A 10 -11.93 0.09 17.50
CA ALA A 10 -10.97 0.90 16.75
C ALA A 10 -11.15 0.76 15.22
N VAL A 11 -10.96 1.87 14.50
CA VAL A 11 -10.84 1.90 13.04
C VAL A 11 -9.45 2.40 12.66
N ILE A 12 -8.71 1.57 11.93
CA ILE A 12 -7.40 1.90 11.36
C ILE A 12 -7.61 2.20 9.87
N VAL A 13 -7.23 3.40 9.44
CA VAL A 13 -7.28 3.82 8.03
C VAL A 13 -5.87 3.78 7.46
N GLY A 14 -5.65 2.88 6.50
CA GLY A 14 -4.36 2.55 5.90
C GLY A 14 -3.76 1.27 6.51
N ALA A 15 -3.55 0.25 5.66
CA ALA A 15 -2.94 -1.03 6.02
C ALA A 15 -1.45 -1.09 5.65
N GLY A 16 -0.75 0.05 5.73
CA GLY A 16 0.70 0.14 5.56
C GLY A 16 1.48 -0.35 6.80
N ALA A 17 2.79 -0.13 6.81
CA ALA A 17 3.70 -0.62 7.86
C ALA A 17 3.20 -0.36 9.30
N SER A 18 2.84 0.88 9.62
CA SER A 18 2.37 1.26 10.96
C SER A 18 0.94 0.80 11.23
N GLY A 19 0.03 0.99 10.28
CA GLY A 19 -1.39 0.65 10.42
C GLY A 19 -1.61 -0.85 10.62
N ALA A 20 -0.92 -1.69 9.84
CA ALA A 20 -0.98 -3.14 9.99
C ALA A 20 -0.47 -3.60 11.35
N VAL A 21 0.65 -3.04 11.83
CA VAL A 21 1.19 -3.36 13.16
C VAL A 21 0.25 -2.91 14.28
N ALA A 22 -0.30 -1.69 14.19
CA ALA A 22 -1.26 -1.18 15.17
C ALA A 22 -2.52 -2.05 15.23
N ALA A 23 -3.09 -2.39 14.07
CA ALA A 23 -4.26 -3.26 13.97
C ALA A 23 -3.98 -4.64 14.59
N ALA A 24 -2.84 -5.26 14.26
CA ALA A 24 -2.45 -6.56 14.80
C ALA A 24 -2.28 -6.53 16.32
N ARG A 25 -1.66 -5.47 16.86
CA ARG A 25 -1.46 -5.31 18.31
C ARG A 25 -2.76 -5.10 19.07
N LEU A 26 -3.67 -4.28 18.54
CA LEU A 26 -4.99 -4.05 19.14
C LEU A 26 -5.86 -5.30 19.09
N ALA A 27 -5.90 -5.99 17.94
CA ALA A 27 -6.64 -7.24 17.81
C ALA A 27 -6.09 -8.33 18.77
N ALA A 28 -4.77 -8.46 18.89
CA ALA A 28 -4.15 -9.39 19.83
C ALA A 28 -4.44 -9.06 21.31
N ALA A 29 -4.77 -7.81 21.63
CA ALA A 29 -5.20 -7.39 22.96
C ALA A 29 -6.71 -7.57 23.22
N GLY A 30 -7.46 -8.08 22.23
CA GLY A 30 -8.88 -8.43 22.36
C GLY A 30 -9.87 -7.35 21.92
N PHE A 31 -9.41 -6.27 21.28
CA PHE A 31 -10.29 -5.23 20.71
C PHE A 31 -10.90 -5.68 19.38
N ASP A 32 -12.14 -5.27 19.10
CA ASP A 32 -12.72 -5.35 17.74
C ASP A 32 -12.17 -4.22 16.88
N VAL A 33 -11.39 -4.59 15.86
CA VAL A 33 -10.68 -3.66 14.99
C VAL A 33 -11.21 -3.75 13.56
N VAL A 34 -11.50 -2.59 12.96
CA VAL A 34 -11.67 -2.45 11.50
C VAL A 34 -10.36 -1.92 10.93
N CYS A 35 -9.80 -2.58 9.93
CA CYS A 35 -8.74 -1.99 9.11
C CYS A 35 -9.29 -1.72 7.70
N LEU A 36 -9.16 -0.48 7.23
CA LEU A 36 -9.58 -0.05 5.91
C LEU A 36 -8.34 0.30 5.10
N GLU A 37 -8.25 -0.23 3.89
CA GLU A 37 -7.21 0.12 2.91
C GLU A 37 -7.91 0.49 1.60
N GLN A 38 -7.39 1.52 0.94
CA GLN A 38 -7.93 1.98 -0.34
C GLN A 38 -7.47 1.07 -1.49
N GLY A 39 -6.24 0.60 -1.42
CA GLY A 39 -5.70 -0.36 -2.38
C GLY A 39 -6.10 -1.79 -2.08
N ASP A 40 -5.54 -2.70 -2.88
CA ASP A 40 -5.80 -4.13 -2.77
C ASP A 40 -4.56 -4.86 -2.20
N TRP A 41 -4.68 -6.18 -2.04
CA TRP A 41 -3.58 -7.06 -1.74
C TRP A 41 -2.66 -7.24 -2.94
N THR A 42 -1.36 -7.28 -2.69
CA THR A 42 -0.35 -7.73 -3.65
C THR A 42 0.09 -9.14 -3.32
N GLY A 43 -0.18 -10.08 -4.21
CA GLY A 43 0.24 -11.47 -4.10
C GLY A 43 1.58 -11.75 -4.80
N PRO A 44 2.21 -12.89 -4.51
CA PRO A 44 3.46 -13.32 -5.18
C PRO A 44 3.36 -13.35 -6.72
N ALA A 45 2.19 -13.68 -7.27
CA ALA A 45 1.97 -13.77 -8.71
C ALA A 45 1.88 -12.41 -9.42
N ASP A 46 1.69 -11.32 -8.67
CA ASP A 46 1.61 -9.97 -9.23
C ASP A 46 3.00 -9.36 -9.49
N TYR A 47 4.02 -9.86 -8.78
CA TYR A 47 5.39 -9.41 -8.96
C TYR A 47 5.95 -9.87 -10.30
N MET A 48 6.67 -8.95 -10.95
CA MET A 48 7.23 -9.14 -12.29
C MET A 48 8.75 -9.28 -12.28
N SER A 49 9.38 -9.29 -11.10
CA SER A 49 10.83 -9.27 -10.93
C SER A 49 11.55 -10.49 -11.51
N ASP A 50 10.83 -11.58 -11.75
CA ASP A 50 11.33 -12.81 -12.36
C ASP A 50 11.08 -12.90 -13.88
N ARG A 51 10.49 -11.85 -14.48
CA ARG A 51 10.11 -11.83 -15.90
C ARG A 51 11.06 -10.98 -16.74
N PRO A 52 11.23 -11.30 -18.04
CA PRO A 52 12.02 -10.48 -18.96
C PRO A 52 11.57 -9.02 -19.03
N GLU A 53 10.28 -8.77 -18.83
CA GLU A 53 9.68 -7.44 -18.89
C GLU A 53 9.76 -6.67 -17.56
N ALA A 54 10.50 -7.15 -16.55
CA ALA A 54 10.58 -6.55 -15.23
C ALA A 54 10.93 -5.05 -15.28
N GLU A 55 11.91 -4.67 -16.09
CA GLU A 55 12.35 -3.28 -16.23
C GLU A 55 11.26 -2.38 -16.87
N LEU A 56 10.55 -2.91 -17.87
CA LEU A 56 9.41 -2.21 -18.48
C LEU A 56 8.26 -2.06 -17.48
N ALA A 57 7.96 -3.13 -16.75
CA ALA A 57 6.95 -3.12 -15.71
C ALA A 57 7.27 -2.08 -14.63
N TRP A 58 8.54 -1.94 -14.24
CA TRP A 58 9.02 -0.96 -13.27
C TRP A 58 8.82 0.48 -13.72
N VAL A 59 8.95 0.81 -15.01
CA VAL A 59 8.70 2.20 -15.47
C VAL A 59 7.23 2.49 -15.76
N GLU A 60 6.38 1.47 -15.83
CA GLU A 60 4.93 1.58 -16.08
C GLU A 60 4.09 1.21 -14.84
N ARG A 61 3.53 -0.01 -14.82
CA ARG A 61 2.53 -0.44 -13.80
C ARG A 61 3.10 -0.57 -12.38
N TRP A 62 4.41 -0.70 -12.24
CA TRP A 62 5.12 -0.77 -10.96
C TRP A 62 5.94 0.49 -10.68
N ASN A 63 5.70 1.59 -11.42
CA ASN A 63 6.45 2.83 -11.25
C ASN A 63 6.38 3.34 -9.80
N PRO A 64 7.50 3.70 -9.17
CA PRO A 64 7.50 4.21 -7.79
C PRO A 64 6.79 5.56 -7.63
N ASP A 65 6.67 6.34 -8.72
CA ASP A 65 5.90 7.59 -8.76
C ASP A 65 4.42 7.29 -9.10
N PRO A 66 3.47 7.51 -8.18
CA PRO A 66 2.05 7.27 -8.41
C PRO A 66 1.47 8.19 -9.48
N ASN A 67 2.10 9.34 -9.77
CA ASN A 67 1.68 10.23 -10.85
C ASN A 67 1.96 9.62 -12.25
N VAL A 68 2.92 8.68 -12.32
CA VAL A 68 3.23 7.91 -13.53
C VAL A 68 2.44 6.61 -13.55
N ARG A 69 2.47 5.84 -12.46
CA ARG A 69 1.76 4.55 -12.34
C ARG A 69 0.25 4.67 -12.52
N ARG A 70 -0.37 5.69 -11.90
CA ARG A 70 -1.80 6.03 -12.00
C ARG A 70 -2.74 4.84 -11.77
N ALA A 71 -2.40 3.98 -10.82
CA ALA A 71 -3.27 2.89 -10.40
C ALA A 71 -4.57 3.46 -9.80
N PRO A 72 -5.68 2.69 -9.78
CA PRO A 72 -6.95 3.17 -9.23
C PRO A 72 -6.88 3.65 -7.77
N ALA A 73 -5.96 3.08 -6.99
CA ALA A 73 -5.72 3.46 -5.61
C ALA A 73 -4.66 4.55 -5.42
N ASP A 74 -4.08 5.10 -6.50
CA ASP A 74 -3.01 6.10 -6.41
C ASP A 74 -3.52 7.48 -5.96
N TYR A 75 -2.70 8.15 -5.13
CA TYR A 75 -2.90 9.56 -4.77
C TYR A 75 -1.87 10.42 -5.52
N PRO A 76 -2.25 11.61 -6.00
CA PRO A 76 -1.30 12.50 -6.64
C PRO A 76 -0.27 13.03 -5.63
N LEU A 77 1.01 12.89 -5.95
CA LEU A 77 2.08 13.60 -5.24
C LEU A 77 2.19 15.01 -5.80
N THR A 78 2.19 16.01 -4.92
CA THR A 78 2.30 17.42 -5.28
C THR A 78 3.43 18.11 -4.52
N GLY A 79 3.89 19.26 -5.02
CA GLY A 79 5.01 20.00 -4.43
C GLY A 79 6.39 19.55 -4.92
N GLU A 80 7.42 20.26 -4.46
CA GLU A 80 8.81 19.91 -4.74
C GLU A 80 9.46 19.32 -3.49
N ALA A 81 10.30 18.31 -3.69
CA ALA A 81 11.06 17.64 -2.65
C ALA A 81 12.42 17.21 -3.21
N ASP A 82 13.47 17.33 -2.41
CA ASP A 82 14.82 16.88 -2.76
C ASP A 82 14.87 15.35 -3.00
N VAL A 83 13.99 14.61 -2.33
CA VAL A 83 13.81 13.17 -2.48
C VAL A 83 12.34 12.87 -2.73
N ARG A 84 12.04 12.28 -3.89
CA ARG A 84 10.69 11.78 -4.17
C ARG A 84 10.45 10.46 -3.43
N PRO A 85 9.33 10.30 -2.72
CA PRO A 85 9.04 9.06 -2.02
C PRO A 85 8.71 7.95 -3.02
N VAL A 86 9.16 6.73 -2.72
CA VAL A 86 8.66 5.52 -3.35
C VAL A 86 7.30 5.20 -2.72
N MET A 87 6.22 5.36 -3.48
CA MET A 87 4.87 5.23 -2.96
C MET A 87 4.16 4.04 -3.60
N TYR A 88 3.52 3.22 -2.77
CA TYR A 88 2.59 2.18 -3.21
C TYR A 88 1.35 2.16 -2.32
N ASN A 89 0.17 2.10 -2.95
CA ASN A 89 -1.12 2.14 -2.27
C ASN A 89 -1.80 0.79 -2.39
N GLY A 90 -1.73 0.04 -1.29
CA GLY A 90 -2.19 -1.34 -1.19
C GLY A 90 -1.86 -1.88 0.20
N VAL A 91 -2.31 -3.09 0.48
CA VAL A 91 -2.02 -3.73 1.78
C VAL A 91 -0.51 -3.97 1.89
N GLY A 92 0.11 -3.46 2.95
CA GLY A 92 1.57 -3.39 3.12
C GLY A 92 2.18 -2.02 2.76
N GLY A 93 1.47 -1.19 1.99
CA GLY A 93 1.90 0.14 1.58
C GLY A 93 3.26 0.13 0.87
N GLY A 94 4.12 1.10 1.20
CA GLY A 94 5.47 1.20 0.63
C GLY A 94 6.37 -0.04 0.84
N LEU A 95 6.04 -0.93 1.79
CA LEU A 95 6.78 -2.19 1.99
C LEU A 95 6.62 -3.17 0.83
N VAL A 96 5.62 -2.98 -0.02
CA VAL A 96 5.41 -3.76 -1.25
C VAL A 96 6.51 -3.50 -2.28
N GLN A 97 7.15 -2.33 -2.23
CA GLN A 97 8.23 -1.99 -3.15
C GLN A 97 9.60 -2.08 -2.48
N TRP A 98 10.53 -2.76 -3.16
CA TRP A 98 11.93 -2.79 -2.79
C TRP A 98 12.78 -2.49 -4.02
N ALA A 99 13.47 -1.33 -4.01
CA ALA A 99 14.28 -0.88 -5.13
C ALA A 99 15.72 -1.40 -5.13
N ALA A 100 16.12 -2.20 -4.12
CA ALA A 100 17.49 -2.69 -3.93
C ALA A 100 18.58 -1.59 -4.00
N MET A 101 18.20 -0.36 -3.64
CA MET A 101 19.11 0.79 -3.60
C MET A 101 19.88 0.79 -2.28
N TRP A 102 21.21 0.79 -2.38
CA TRP A 102 22.13 0.95 -1.24
C TRP A 102 22.85 2.29 -1.38
N GLN A 103 23.03 3.00 -0.27
CA GLN A 103 23.81 4.24 -0.20
C GLN A 103 25.17 3.98 0.42
#